data_AF-A0A955W1V4-F1
#
_entry.id   AF-A0A955W1V4-F1
#
_cell.length_a   1.000
_cell.length_b   1.000
_cell.length_c   1.000
_cell.angle_alpha   90.00
_cell.angle_beta   90.00
_cell.angle_gamma   90.00
#
_symmetry.space_group_name_H-M   'P 1'
#
loop_
_entity.id
_entity.type
_entity.pdbx_description
1 polymer ?
#
loop_
_entity_poly.entity_id
_entity_poly.type
_entity_poly.pdbx_seq_one_letter_code
_entity_poly.pdbx_strand_id
1 'polypeptide(L)'
;MLRRLSLLAVALLLPAATALAEGGHGAEPDPGSTIGWQQLHWTAFWGSVFNFALLVWLIWYFGRKPVRAFLETRRAEVQAAIEEATRLKQAAEAKRAEYQQRLDKLESELEQIRADMVRAGEAERDRIVAEAEQKAARARKETAFVIEQQAKQMRADLSREAVESAVATAERLLNDKATASDHERLAKHYLDRVAEVGGQGAGSQA
;
A
#
# COMPACT_ATOMS: atom_id res chain seq x y z
N MET A 1 -9.49 -36.76 48.34
CA MET A 1 -10.21 -37.20 49.57
C MET A 1 -11.60 -37.79 49.30
N LEU A 2 -12.39 -37.26 48.34
CA LEU A 2 -13.72 -37.82 48.01
C LEU A 2 -13.71 -39.31 47.61
N ARG A 3 -12.68 -39.80 46.89
CA ARG A 3 -12.51 -41.23 46.55
C ARG A 3 -12.37 -42.14 47.77
N ARG A 4 -11.80 -41.65 48.89
CA ARG A 4 -11.63 -42.44 50.12
C ARG A 4 -12.93 -42.50 50.95
N LEU A 5 -13.78 -41.46 50.85
CA LEU A 5 -15.09 -41.45 51.48
C LEU A 5 -16.14 -42.25 50.70
N SER A 6 -16.10 -42.25 49.36
CA SER A 6 -16.97 -43.13 48.55
C SER A 6 -16.64 -44.60 48.78
N LEU A 7 -15.36 -44.94 48.97
CA LEU A 7 -14.93 -46.29 49.34
C LEU A 7 -15.41 -46.69 50.74
N LEU A 8 -15.47 -45.75 51.70
CA LEU A 8 -16.04 -46.00 53.03
C LEU A 8 -17.58 -46.17 52.99
N ALA A 9 -18.29 -45.42 52.15
CA ALA A 9 -19.73 -45.57 51.97
C ALA A 9 -20.10 -46.91 51.28
N VAL A 10 -19.29 -47.36 50.32
CA VAL A 10 -19.43 -48.69 49.70
C VAL A 10 -19.05 -49.81 50.67
N ALA A 11 -18.02 -49.61 51.50
CA ALA A 11 -17.63 -50.56 52.54
C ALA A 11 -18.68 -50.70 53.66
N LEU A 12 -19.45 -49.64 53.95
CA LEU A 12 -20.56 -49.68 54.92
C LEU A 12 -21.79 -50.47 54.42
N LEU A 13 -21.88 -50.69 53.10
CA LEU A 13 -22.92 -51.47 52.42
C LEU A 13 -22.57 -52.95 52.26
N LEU A 14 -21.30 -53.32 52.46
CA LEU A 14 -20.78 -54.69 52.35
C LEU A 14 -21.22 -55.70 53.43
N PRO A 15 -21.57 -55.33 54.70
CA PRO A 15 -21.85 -56.34 55.71
C PRO A 15 -23.16 -57.11 55.48
N ALA A 16 -24.05 -56.63 54.60
CA ALA A 16 -25.26 -57.36 54.23
C ALA A 16 -25.01 -58.49 53.22
N ALA A 17 -23.97 -58.39 52.38
CA ALA A 17 -23.66 -59.40 51.36
C ALA A 17 -22.76 -60.52 51.90
N THR A 18 -21.87 -60.23 52.86
CA THR A 18 -21.05 -61.27 53.51
C THR A 18 -21.87 -62.13 54.48
N ALA A 19 -22.99 -61.64 54.99
CA ALA A 19 -23.92 -62.45 55.79
C ALA A 19 -24.82 -63.38 54.95
N LEU A 20 -24.87 -63.22 53.62
CA LEU A 20 -25.66 -64.05 52.70
C LEU A 20 -24.80 -64.89 51.73
N ALA A 21 -23.47 -64.73 51.77
CA ALA A 21 -22.52 -65.52 50.97
C ALA A 21 -21.90 -66.71 51.72
N GLU A 22 -22.14 -66.83 53.03
CA GLU A 22 -21.80 -68.02 53.83
C GLU A 22 -23.06 -68.85 54.13
N GLY A 23 -23.71 -69.34 53.08
CA GLY A 23 -24.78 -70.33 53.17
C GLY A 23 -24.22 -71.73 52.91
N GLY A 24 -23.49 -72.31 53.87
CA GLY A 24 -22.88 -73.63 53.74
C GLY A 24 -22.82 -74.41 55.05
N HIS A 25 -23.71 -75.40 55.17
CA HIS A 25 -23.61 -76.63 55.98
C HIS A 25 -23.54 -76.53 57.51
N GLY A 26 -24.69 -76.85 58.14
CA GLY A 26 -24.81 -77.89 59.16
C GLY A 26 -24.11 -77.70 60.51
N ALA A 27 -24.86 -77.24 61.51
CA ALA A 27 -24.74 -77.71 62.89
C ALA A 27 -26.09 -77.56 63.61
N GLU A 28 -26.45 -78.60 64.35
CA GLU A 28 -27.67 -78.77 65.14
C GLU A 28 -27.96 -77.63 66.15
N PRO A 29 -29.23 -77.48 66.57
CA PRO A 29 -29.69 -76.31 67.31
C PRO A 29 -29.35 -76.40 68.81
N ASP A 30 -28.62 -75.41 69.32
CA ASP A 30 -28.55 -75.16 70.76
C ASP A 30 -29.95 -74.83 71.31
N PRO A 31 -30.45 -75.52 72.36
CA PRO A 31 -31.78 -75.29 72.93
C PRO A 31 -31.82 -74.08 73.88
N GLY A 32 -31.15 -72.99 73.51
CA GLY A 32 -30.96 -71.82 74.38
C GLY A 32 -30.71 -70.48 73.68
N SER A 33 -30.61 -70.42 72.36
CA SER A 33 -30.53 -69.13 71.64
C SER A 33 -31.08 -69.24 70.22
N THR A 34 -32.33 -69.68 70.10
CA THR A 34 -33.12 -69.51 68.88
C THR A 34 -33.61 -68.06 68.82
N ILE A 35 -32.78 -67.15 68.30
CA ILE A 35 -33.32 -65.90 67.75
C ILE A 35 -34.12 -66.30 66.52
N GLY A 36 -35.42 -66.51 66.74
CA GLY A 36 -36.32 -67.02 65.72
C GLY A 36 -36.36 -66.13 64.49
N TRP A 37 -36.42 -66.77 63.32
CA TRP A 37 -36.67 -66.17 62.00
C TRP A 37 -38.07 -65.53 61.87
N GLN A 38 -38.66 -65.03 62.96
CA GLN A 38 -39.88 -64.20 63.04
C GLN A 38 -39.67 -62.93 63.87
N GLN A 39 -38.66 -62.88 64.76
CA GLN A 39 -38.31 -61.68 65.56
C GLN A 39 -37.14 -60.89 64.97
N LEU A 40 -36.38 -61.51 64.06
CA LEU A 40 -35.23 -60.88 63.40
C LEU A 40 -35.63 -59.85 62.32
N HIS A 41 -36.88 -59.85 61.84
CA HIS A 41 -37.29 -58.93 60.78
C HIS A 41 -37.43 -57.49 61.26
N TRP A 42 -37.98 -57.27 62.46
CA TRP A 42 -38.26 -55.92 62.94
C TRP A 42 -36.97 -55.19 63.33
N THR A 43 -36.05 -55.86 64.03
CA THR A 43 -34.75 -55.30 64.42
C THR A 43 -33.82 -55.13 63.22
N ALA A 44 -33.78 -56.08 62.28
CA ALA A 44 -33.02 -55.93 61.05
C ALA A 44 -33.61 -54.82 60.16
N PHE A 45 -34.94 -54.72 60.02
CA PHE A 45 -35.59 -53.66 59.27
C PHE A 45 -35.30 -52.28 59.85
N TRP A 46 -35.49 -52.08 61.17
CA TRP A 46 -35.17 -50.80 61.81
C TRP A 46 -33.68 -50.48 61.79
N GLY A 47 -32.81 -51.49 61.92
CA GLY A 47 -31.36 -51.35 61.77
C GLY A 47 -30.96 -50.90 60.36
N SER A 48 -31.54 -51.50 59.31
CA SER A 48 -31.34 -51.08 57.92
C SER A 48 -31.91 -49.70 57.62
N VAL A 49 -33.07 -49.34 58.18
CA VAL A 49 -33.66 -48.00 58.06
C VAL A 49 -32.76 -46.96 58.73
N PHE A 50 -32.23 -47.24 59.92
CA PHE A 50 -31.30 -46.34 60.61
C PHE A 50 -29.98 -46.21 59.85
N ASN A 51 -29.43 -47.31 59.34
CA ASN A 51 -28.22 -47.30 58.49
C ASN A 51 -28.43 -46.47 57.22
N PHE A 52 -29.55 -46.66 56.53
CA PHE A 52 -29.90 -45.88 55.35
C PHE A 52 -30.13 -44.39 55.68
N ALA A 53 -30.81 -44.09 56.79
CA ALA A 53 -31.01 -42.72 57.25
C ALA A 53 -29.68 -42.04 57.58
N LEU A 54 -28.75 -42.75 58.24
CA LEU A 54 -27.40 -42.26 58.52
C LEU A 54 -26.61 -42.00 57.23
N LEU A 55 -26.71 -42.89 56.25
CA LEU A 55 -26.09 -42.72 54.93
C LEU A 55 -26.67 -41.50 54.19
N VAL A 56 -27.99 -41.36 54.15
CA VAL A 56 -28.67 -40.21 53.54
C VAL A 56 -28.28 -38.90 54.25
N TRP A 57 -28.22 -38.91 55.57
CA TRP A 57 -27.79 -37.75 56.36
C TRP A 57 -26.34 -37.37 56.04
N LEU A 58 -25.43 -38.34 55.95
CA LEU A 58 -24.03 -38.10 55.60
C LEU A 58 -23.88 -37.54 54.19
N ILE A 59 -24.61 -38.10 53.21
CA ILE A 59 -24.63 -37.61 51.82
C ILE A 59 -25.24 -36.21 51.74
N TRP A 60 -26.31 -35.94 52.50
CA TRP A 60 -26.93 -34.63 52.52
C TRP A 60 -26.00 -33.58 53.14
N TYR A 61 -25.32 -33.90 54.24
CA TYR A 61 -24.40 -32.99 54.91
C TYR A 61 -23.13 -32.72 54.07
N PHE A 62 -22.49 -33.77 53.55
CA PHE A 62 -21.25 -33.63 52.77
C PHE A 62 -21.47 -33.28 51.29
N GLY A 63 -22.55 -33.75 50.67
CA GLY A 63 -22.80 -33.63 49.23
C GLY A 63 -23.40 -32.29 48.79
N ARG A 64 -24.08 -31.56 49.67
CA ARG A 64 -24.70 -30.26 49.33
C ARG A 64 -23.69 -29.21 48.87
N LYS A 65 -22.51 -29.15 49.49
CA LYS A 65 -21.45 -28.20 49.12
C LYS A 65 -20.80 -28.51 47.75
N PRO A 66 -20.25 -29.71 47.49
CA PRO A 66 -19.59 -30.01 46.21
C PRO A 66 -20.55 -30.02 45.03
N VAL A 67 -21.81 -30.46 45.19
CA VAL A 67 -22.79 -30.45 44.09
C VAL A 67 -23.18 -29.03 43.69
N ARG A 68 -23.39 -28.14 44.67
CA ARG A 68 -23.67 -26.72 44.38
C ARG A 68 -22.48 -26.03 43.73
N ALA A 69 -21.28 -26.24 44.28
CA ALA A 69 -20.06 -25.68 43.71
C ALA A 69 -19.84 -26.13 42.26
N PHE A 70 -20.05 -27.42 41.95
CA PHE A 70 -19.92 -27.93 40.58
C PHE A 70 -20.93 -27.28 39.62
N LEU A 71 -22.19 -27.14 40.02
CA LEU A 71 -23.21 -26.50 39.20
C LEU A 71 -22.96 -24.99 39.01
N GLU A 72 -22.46 -24.30 40.05
CA GLU A 72 -22.05 -22.89 39.97
C GLU A 72 -20.86 -22.71 39.05
N THR A 73 -19.81 -23.53 39.16
CA THR A 73 -18.67 -23.53 38.24
C THR A 73 -19.12 -23.76 36.80
N ARG A 74 -19.98 -24.76 36.55
CA ARG A 74 -20.51 -25.02 35.21
C ARG A 74 -21.31 -23.87 34.65
N ARG A 75 -22.15 -23.23 35.47
CA ARG A 75 -22.91 -22.03 35.07
C ARG A 75 -21.97 -20.87 34.76
N ALA A 76 -20.95 -20.64 35.59
CA ALA A 76 -19.96 -19.59 35.37
C ALA A 76 -19.12 -19.84 34.11
N GLU A 77 -18.70 -21.07 33.84
CA GLU A 77 -18.00 -21.45 32.60
C GLU A 77 -18.84 -21.16 31.36
N VAL A 78 -20.12 -21.57 31.36
CA VAL A 78 -21.03 -21.34 30.23
C VAL A 78 -21.30 -19.85 30.04
N GLN A 79 -21.54 -19.12 31.13
CA GLN A 79 -21.76 -17.67 31.09
C GLN A 79 -20.53 -16.95 30.53
N ALA A 80 -19.33 -17.30 31.00
CA ALA A 80 -18.07 -16.75 30.51
C ALA A 80 -17.85 -17.07 29.02
N ALA A 81 -18.17 -18.28 28.57
CA ALA A 81 -18.06 -18.65 27.15
C ALA A 81 -19.04 -17.87 26.28
N ILE A 82 -20.27 -17.63 26.75
CA ILE A 82 -21.28 -16.81 26.04
C ILE A 82 -20.83 -15.34 25.97
N GLU A 83 -20.32 -14.79 27.07
CA GLU A 83 -19.79 -13.42 27.12
C GLU A 83 -18.59 -13.26 26.20
N GLU A 84 -17.65 -14.21 26.20
CA GLU A 84 -16.50 -14.19 25.31
C GLU A 84 -16.90 -14.30 23.83
N ALA A 85 -17.83 -15.21 23.50
CA ALA A 85 -18.35 -15.34 22.14
C ALA A 85 -19.06 -14.07 21.68
N THR A 86 -19.84 -13.44 22.57
CA THR A 86 -20.53 -12.17 22.28
C THR A 86 -19.52 -11.05 22.07
N ARG A 87 -18.51 -10.93 22.93
CA ARG A 87 -17.42 -9.95 22.81
C ARG A 87 -16.65 -10.15 21.50
N LEU A 88 -16.33 -11.39 21.15
CA LEU A 88 -15.61 -11.71 19.91
C LEU A 88 -16.45 -11.36 18.68
N LYS A 89 -17.75 -11.67 18.71
CA LYS A 89 -18.68 -11.30 17.64
C LYS A 89 -18.77 -9.78 17.47
N GLN A 90 -18.94 -9.03 18.56
CA GLN A 90 -18.98 -7.57 18.53
C GLN A 90 -17.65 -6.99 18.03
N ALA A 91 -16.50 -7.53 18.47
CA ALA A 91 -15.20 -7.09 17.99
C ALA A 91 -15.01 -7.38 16.48
N ALA A 92 -15.51 -8.53 16.00
CA ALA A 92 -15.46 -8.87 14.58
C ALA A 92 -16.38 -7.97 13.75
N GLU A 93 -17.58 -7.66 14.23
CA GLU A 93 -18.52 -6.72 13.59
C GLU A 93 -17.95 -5.31 13.55
N ALA A 94 -17.35 -4.84 14.65
CA ALA A 94 -16.68 -3.54 14.72
C ALA A 94 -15.51 -3.46 13.72
N LYS A 95 -14.66 -4.49 13.66
CA LYS A 95 -13.56 -4.55 12.67
C LYS A 95 -14.08 -4.59 11.24
N ARG A 96 -15.17 -5.32 10.96
CA ARG A 96 -15.80 -5.32 9.63
C ARG A 96 -16.33 -3.95 9.25
N ALA A 97 -17.01 -3.27 10.16
CA ALA A 97 -17.51 -1.91 9.92
C ALA A 97 -16.34 -0.94 9.67
N GLU A 98 -15.25 -1.03 10.44
CA GLU A 98 -14.05 -0.23 10.24
C GLU A 98 -13.41 -0.50 8.88
N TYR A 99 -13.26 -1.77 8.48
CA TYR A 99 -12.72 -2.11 7.17
C TYR A 99 -13.62 -1.63 6.03
N GLN A 100 -14.94 -1.74 6.17
CA GLN A 100 -15.87 -1.22 5.16
C GLN A 100 -15.73 0.31 5.03
N GLN A 101 -15.72 1.04 6.14
CA GLN A 101 -15.51 2.49 6.11
C GLN A 101 -14.16 2.88 5.51
N ARG A 102 -13.10 2.10 5.77
CA ARG A 102 -11.79 2.30 5.14
C ARG A 102 -11.88 2.05 3.63
N LEU A 103 -12.53 0.97 3.19
CA LEU A 103 -12.71 0.67 1.77
C LEU A 103 -13.49 1.76 1.04
N ASP A 104 -14.60 2.22 1.61
CA ASP A 104 -15.42 3.30 1.02
C ASP A 104 -14.61 4.61 0.91
N LYS A 105 -13.80 4.93 1.93
CA LYS A 105 -12.87 6.08 1.88
C LYS A 105 -11.80 5.88 0.80
N LEU A 106 -11.18 4.71 0.73
CA LEU A 106 -10.16 4.39 -0.27
C LEU A 106 -10.70 4.52 -1.69
N GLU A 107 -11.95 4.10 -1.94
CA GLU A 107 -12.57 4.26 -3.26
C GLU A 107 -12.73 5.74 -3.63
N SER A 108 -13.19 6.58 -2.69
CA SER A 108 -13.28 8.02 -2.90
C SER A 108 -11.91 8.69 -3.11
N GLU A 109 -10.89 8.27 -2.36
CA GLU A 109 -9.52 8.76 -2.50
C GLU A 109 -8.92 8.34 -3.85
N LEU A 110 -9.17 7.10 -4.30
CA LEU A 110 -8.73 6.62 -5.60
C LEU A 110 -9.38 7.39 -6.75
N GLU A 111 -10.66 7.72 -6.64
CA GLU A 111 -11.35 8.52 -7.65
C GLU A 111 -10.78 9.94 -7.72
N GLN A 112 -10.52 10.57 -6.56
CA GLN A 112 -9.83 11.86 -6.49
C GLN A 112 -8.43 11.80 -7.09
N ILE A 113 -7.63 10.81 -6.73
CA ILE A 113 -6.28 10.61 -7.27
C ILE A 113 -6.32 10.42 -8.79
N ARG A 114 -7.27 9.63 -9.31
CA ARG A 114 -7.44 9.45 -10.76
C ARG A 114 -7.80 10.76 -11.45
N ALA A 115 -8.74 11.53 -10.91
CA ALA A 115 -9.12 12.82 -11.45
C ALA A 115 -7.94 13.81 -11.43
N ASP A 116 -7.14 13.82 -10.37
CA ASP A 116 -5.95 14.65 -10.23
C ASP A 116 -4.86 14.26 -11.23
N MET A 117 -4.62 12.96 -11.41
CA MET A 117 -3.67 12.44 -12.39
C MET A 117 -4.08 12.79 -13.83
N VAL A 118 -5.37 12.71 -14.16
CA VAL A 118 -5.88 13.12 -15.48
C VAL A 118 -5.68 14.62 -15.67
N ARG A 119 -6.09 15.45 -14.70
CA ARG A 119 -5.90 16.91 -14.78
C ARG A 119 -4.44 17.31 -14.90
N ALA A 120 -3.56 16.68 -14.11
CA ALA A 120 -2.13 16.93 -14.18
C ALA A 120 -1.55 16.50 -15.53
N GLY A 121 -2.00 15.35 -16.07
CA GLY A 121 -1.59 14.86 -17.37
C GLY A 121 -2.04 15.78 -18.52
N GLU A 122 -3.27 16.28 -18.48
CA GLU A 122 -3.78 17.25 -19.45
C GLU A 122 -3.03 18.58 -19.38
N ALA A 123 -2.81 19.11 -18.17
CA ALA A 123 -2.05 20.34 -17.98
C ALA A 123 -0.60 20.22 -18.48
N GLU A 124 0.06 19.09 -18.20
CA GLU A 124 1.43 18.86 -18.67
C GLU A 124 1.47 18.65 -20.19
N ARG A 125 0.49 17.94 -20.77
CA ARG A 125 0.35 17.83 -22.22
C ARG A 125 0.23 19.20 -22.87
N ASP A 126 -0.67 20.04 -22.37
CA ASP A 126 -0.91 21.37 -22.93
C ASP A 126 0.33 22.27 -22.78
N ARG A 127 1.05 22.16 -21.66
CA ARG A 127 2.33 22.83 -21.45
C ARG A 127 3.39 22.37 -22.47
N ILE A 128 3.54 21.06 -22.67
CA ILE A 128 4.51 20.50 -23.63
C ILE A 128 4.18 20.97 -25.06
N VAL A 129 2.91 20.95 -25.44
CA VAL A 129 2.46 21.43 -26.76
C VAL A 129 2.77 22.92 -26.93
N ALA A 130 2.42 23.76 -25.94
CA ALA A 130 2.72 25.18 -25.99
C ALA A 130 4.22 25.48 -26.07
N GLU A 131 5.05 24.73 -25.33
CA GLU A 131 6.50 24.86 -25.38
C GLU A 131 7.05 24.42 -26.76
N ALA A 132 6.53 23.33 -27.32
CA ALA A 132 6.91 22.86 -28.65
C ALA A 132 6.54 23.86 -29.75
N GLU A 133 5.34 24.45 -29.69
CA GLU A 133 4.91 25.51 -30.60
C GLU A 133 5.79 26.76 -30.49
N GLN A 134 6.12 27.18 -29.26
CA GLN A 134 7.00 28.31 -29.03
C GLN A 134 8.41 28.06 -29.59
N LYS A 135 8.96 26.85 -29.37
CA LYS A 135 10.25 26.44 -29.92
C LYS A 135 10.22 26.41 -31.46
N ALA A 136 9.17 25.85 -32.04
CA ALA A 136 8.99 25.82 -33.49
C ALA A 136 8.88 27.23 -34.09
N ALA A 137 8.14 28.14 -33.44
CA ALA A 137 8.03 29.52 -33.87
C ALA A 137 9.37 30.26 -33.79
N ARG A 138 10.13 30.08 -32.71
CA ARG A 138 11.49 30.64 -32.57
C ARG A 138 12.44 30.10 -33.64
N ALA A 139 12.46 28.79 -33.84
CA ALA A 139 13.28 28.15 -34.86
C ALA A 139 12.96 28.70 -36.26
N ARG A 140 11.68 28.81 -36.63
CA ARG A 140 11.26 29.40 -37.91
C ARG A 140 11.74 30.85 -38.07
N LYS A 141 11.63 31.67 -37.02
CA LYS A 141 12.08 33.06 -37.04
C LYS A 141 13.60 33.15 -37.21
N GLU A 142 14.34 32.33 -36.48
CA GLU A 142 15.79 32.26 -36.56
C GLU A 142 16.25 31.78 -37.94
N THR A 143 15.65 30.71 -38.47
CA THR A 143 15.92 30.23 -39.83
C THR A 143 15.60 31.29 -40.88
N ALA A 144 14.48 32.00 -40.77
CA ALA A 144 14.14 33.08 -41.69
C ALA A 144 15.19 34.21 -41.66
N PHE A 145 15.64 34.60 -40.46
CA PHE A 145 16.68 35.60 -40.30
C PHE A 145 18.02 35.14 -40.90
N VAL A 146 18.41 33.89 -40.67
CA VAL A 146 19.64 33.31 -41.24
C VAL A 146 19.56 33.25 -42.77
N ILE A 147 18.43 32.83 -43.34
CA ILE A 147 18.21 32.81 -44.79
C ILE A 147 18.34 34.23 -45.37
N GLU A 148 17.74 35.24 -44.72
CA GLU A 148 17.83 36.61 -45.18
C GLU A 148 19.28 37.13 -45.17
N GLN A 149 20.03 36.84 -44.11
CA GLN A 149 21.44 37.20 -43.99
C GLN A 149 22.30 36.50 -45.04
N GLN A 150 22.10 35.19 -45.23
CA GLN A 150 22.80 34.42 -46.26
C GLN A 150 22.46 34.92 -47.67
N ALA A 151 21.20 35.26 -47.94
CA ALA A 151 20.80 35.83 -49.23
C ALA A 151 21.46 37.19 -49.49
N LYS A 152 21.58 38.05 -48.47
CA LYS A 152 22.33 39.32 -48.56
C LYS A 152 23.81 39.08 -48.84
N GLN A 153 24.44 38.16 -48.11
CA GLN A 153 25.84 37.81 -48.30
C GLN A 153 26.10 37.24 -49.70
N MET A 154 25.31 36.26 -50.15
CA MET A 154 25.43 35.67 -51.49
C MET A 154 25.27 36.71 -52.60
N ARG A 155 24.36 37.68 -52.45
CA ARG A 155 24.22 38.79 -53.42
C ARG A 155 25.45 39.68 -53.46
N ALA A 156 26.04 39.99 -52.30
CA ALA A 156 27.26 40.77 -52.21
C ALA A 156 28.44 40.03 -52.85
N ASP A 157 28.58 38.74 -52.57
CA ASP A 157 29.63 37.89 -53.13
C ASP A 157 29.50 37.76 -54.65
N LEU A 158 28.30 37.48 -55.18
CA LEU A 158 28.03 37.45 -56.63
C LEU A 158 28.33 38.80 -57.31
N SER A 159 27.98 39.91 -56.66
CA SER A 159 28.24 41.24 -57.21
C SER A 159 29.75 41.51 -57.28
N ARG A 160 30.49 41.10 -56.24
CA ARG A 160 31.95 41.21 -56.21
C ARG A 160 32.60 40.38 -57.30
N GLU A 161 32.20 39.11 -57.44
CA GLU A 161 32.73 38.21 -58.46
C GLU A 161 32.42 38.70 -59.88
N ALA A 162 31.23 39.26 -60.11
CA ALA A 162 30.86 39.87 -61.37
C ALA A 162 31.71 41.11 -61.69
N VAL A 163 31.98 41.97 -60.70
CA VAL A 163 32.86 43.13 -60.87
C VAL A 163 34.29 42.69 -61.15
N GLU A 164 34.83 41.73 -60.40
CA GLU A 164 36.18 41.19 -60.61
C GLU A 164 36.33 40.58 -62.02
N SER A 165 35.33 39.82 -62.49
CA SER A 165 35.31 39.25 -63.85
C SER A 165 35.18 40.31 -64.95
N ALA A 166 34.37 41.35 -64.74
CA ALA A 166 34.21 42.46 -65.67
C ALA A 166 35.50 43.28 -65.77
N VAL A 167 36.16 43.57 -64.65
CA VAL A 167 37.47 44.25 -64.61
C VAL A 167 38.52 43.41 -65.33
N ALA A 168 38.63 42.11 -65.02
CA ALA A 168 39.59 41.23 -65.70
C ALA A 168 39.37 41.17 -67.22
N THR A 169 38.11 41.21 -67.67
CA THR A 169 37.77 41.25 -69.10
C THR A 169 38.11 42.61 -69.73
N ALA A 170 37.83 43.71 -69.04
CA ALA A 170 38.18 45.05 -69.47
C ALA A 170 39.70 45.23 -69.56
N GLU A 171 40.47 44.71 -68.60
CA GLU A 171 41.94 44.70 -68.62
C GLU A 171 42.48 43.93 -69.82
N ARG A 172 41.95 42.73 -70.11
CA ARG A 172 42.32 41.97 -71.31
C ARG A 172 42.02 42.74 -72.59
N LEU A 173 40.80 43.29 -72.71
CA LEU A 173 40.39 44.06 -73.88
C LEU A 173 41.25 45.32 -74.07
N LEU A 174 41.59 46.00 -72.97
CA LEU A 174 42.45 47.18 -73.00
C LEU A 174 43.87 46.81 -73.44
N ASN A 175 44.45 45.74 -72.89
CA ASN A 175 45.76 45.26 -73.32
C ASN A 175 45.78 44.84 -74.81
N ASP A 176 44.70 44.21 -75.29
CA ASP A 176 44.62 43.75 -76.69
C ASP A 176 44.40 44.91 -77.69
N LYS A 177 43.72 45.99 -77.29
CA LYS A 177 43.31 47.09 -78.19
C LYS A 177 44.02 48.43 -77.95
N ALA A 178 44.86 48.56 -76.93
CA ALA A 178 45.51 49.82 -76.63
C ALA A 178 46.46 50.24 -77.76
N THR A 179 46.28 51.46 -78.26
CA THR A 179 47.12 52.05 -79.30
C THR A 179 48.05 53.13 -78.75
N ALA A 180 49.10 53.49 -79.50
CA ALA A 180 50.04 54.55 -79.11
C ALA A 180 49.36 55.92 -78.91
N SER A 181 48.30 56.21 -79.68
CA SER A 181 47.48 57.43 -79.53
C SER A 181 46.73 57.46 -78.19
N ASP A 182 46.27 56.32 -77.67
CA ASP A 182 45.61 56.25 -76.37
C ASP A 182 46.57 56.55 -75.21
N HIS A 183 47.83 56.12 -75.33
CA HIS A 183 48.86 56.38 -74.32
C HIS A 183 49.20 57.87 -74.22
N GLU A 184 49.34 58.54 -75.36
CA GLU A 184 49.58 59.98 -75.43
C GLU A 184 48.40 60.78 -74.86
N ARG A 185 47.16 60.37 -75.18
CA ARG A 185 45.95 60.96 -74.61
C ARG A 185 45.87 60.78 -73.09
N LEU A 186 46.22 59.61 -72.57
CA LEU A 186 46.23 59.32 -71.14
C LEU A 186 47.28 60.16 -70.40
N ALA A 187 48.48 60.30 -70.97
CA ALA A 187 49.55 61.13 -70.43
C ALA A 187 49.13 62.61 -70.36
N LYS A 188 48.50 63.12 -71.43
CA LYS A 188 47.96 64.48 -71.44
C LYS A 188 46.89 64.69 -70.37
N HIS A 189 45.94 63.76 -70.24
CA HIS A 189 44.90 63.83 -69.20
C HIS A 189 45.46 63.77 -67.77
N TYR A 190 46.52 62.99 -67.54
CA TYR A 190 47.21 62.92 -66.25
C TYR A 190 47.88 64.26 -65.92
N LEU A 191 48.60 64.85 -66.88
CA LEU A 191 49.23 66.16 -66.72
C LEU A 191 48.20 67.26 -66.45
N ASP A 192 47.08 67.26 -67.17
CA ASP A 192 45.99 68.22 -66.97
C ASP A 192 45.35 68.08 -65.56
N ARG A 193 45.13 66.85 -65.08
CA ARG A 193 44.54 66.61 -63.74
C ARG A 193 45.52 66.92 -62.60
N VAL A 194 46.81 66.65 -62.78
CA VAL A 194 47.84 67.07 -61.82
C VAL A 194 47.96 68.61 -61.79
N ALA A 195 47.85 69.29 -62.93
CA ALA A 195 47.81 70.74 -62.99
C ALA A 195 46.54 71.32 -62.31
N GLU A 196 45.39 70.68 -62.47
CA GLU A 196 44.12 71.08 -61.82
C GLU A 196 44.17 70.93 -60.29
N VAL A 197 44.66 69.79 -59.78
CA VAL A 197 44.81 69.53 -58.34
C VAL A 197 45.93 70.39 -57.73
N GLY A 198 47.03 70.60 -58.47
CA GLY A 198 48.12 71.49 -58.07
C GLY A 198 47.72 72.97 -58.05
N GLY A 199 46.84 73.39 -58.97
CA GLY A 199 46.29 74.74 -59.02
C GLY A 199 45.30 75.05 -57.90
N GLN A 200 44.54 74.05 -57.42
CA GLN A 200 43.63 74.19 -56.28
C GLN A 200 44.36 74.30 -54.93
N GLY A 201 45.60 73.78 -54.82
CA GLY A 201 46.45 73.95 -53.64
C GLY A 201 47.15 75.31 -53.55
N ALA A 202 47.34 76.02 -54.66
CA ALA A 202 48.06 77.30 -54.72
C ALA A 202 47.17 78.54 -54.47
N GLY A 203 45.84 78.40 -54.45
CA GLY A 203 44.89 79.50 -54.26
C GLY A 203 44.36 79.68 -52.83
N SER A 204 44.77 78.86 -51.86
CA SER A 204 44.23 78.85 -50.48
C SER A 204 45.22 79.35 -49.41
N GLN A 205 46.31 80.02 -49.82
CA GLN A 205 47.29 80.63 -48.91
C GLN A 205 47.76 82.02 -49.40
N ALA A 206 46.82 82.86 -49.84
CA ALA A 206 47.04 84.31 -49.99
C ALA A 206 45.91 85.07 -49.30
#